data_AF-A0A846B205-F1
#
_entry.id   AF-A0A846B205-F1
#
_cell.length_a   1.000
_cell.length_b   1.000
_cell.length_c   1.000
_cell.angle_alpha   90.00
_cell.angle_beta   90.00
_cell.angle_gamma   90.00
#
_symmetry.space_group_name_H-M   'P 1'
#
loop_
_entity.id
_entity.type
_entity.pdbx_description
1 polymer ?
#
loop_
_entity_poly.entity_id
_entity_poly.type
_entity_poly.pdbx_seq_one_letter_code
_entity_poly.pdbx_strand_id
1 'polypeptide(L)'
;MNLVKTVALLGILSALLVTVSYWLIGGTTGATVGLLLAAIMNLGSWFFSDKIALAAYNAQPVSQVEAPALYEMVERLCDRAGLPMPDVYIIPTASANAFATGRDPDHAAVAVTNAIVFIYYNVVPWGKF
;
A
#
# COMPACT_ATOMS: atom_id res chain seq x y z
N MET A 1 6.20 -9.74 18.10
CA MET A 1 4.82 -10.17 18.46
C MET A 1 3.76 -9.87 17.36
N ASN A 2 4.09 -9.12 16.31
CA ASN A 2 3.14 -8.84 15.21
C ASN A 2 3.18 -9.90 14.10
N LEU A 3 4.35 -10.44 13.77
CA LEU A 3 4.50 -11.50 12.77
C LEU A 3 3.64 -12.72 13.06
N VAL A 4 3.60 -13.17 14.32
CA VAL A 4 2.77 -14.31 14.74
C VAL A 4 1.28 -14.03 14.50
N LYS A 5 0.81 -12.82 14.79
CA LYS A 5 -0.58 -12.41 14.54
C LYS A 5 -0.89 -12.37 13.04
N THR A 6 0.03 -11.82 12.25
CA THR A 6 -0.10 -11.76 10.79
C THR A 6 -0.14 -13.16 10.18
N VAL A 7 0.81 -14.03 10.54
CA VAL A 7 0.87 -15.42 10.04
C VAL A 7 -0.35 -16.22 10.50
N ALA A 8 -0.78 -16.06 11.76
CA ALA A 8 -1.98 -16.73 12.26
C ALA A 8 -3.23 -16.28 11.51
N LEU A 9 -3.40 -14.97 11.28
CA LEU A 9 -4.55 -14.44 10.57
C LEU A 9 -4.58 -14.92 9.11
N LEU A 10 -3.46 -14.83 8.40
CA LEU A 10 -3.35 -15.31 7.02
C LEU A 10 -3.57 -16.82 6.93
N GLY A 11 -3.05 -17.59 7.89
CA GLY A 11 -3.25 -19.03 7.99
C GLY A 11 -4.71 -19.40 8.22
N ILE A 12 -5.41 -18.71 9.14
CA ILE A 12 -6.84 -18.94 9.43
C ILE A 12 -7.70 -18.59 8.22
N LEU A 13 -7.46 -17.44 7.56
CA LEU A 13 -8.21 -17.04 6.37
C LEU A 13 -7.99 -18.00 5.20
N SER A 14 -6.75 -18.48 5.02
CA SER A 14 -6.43 -19.48 3.99
C SER A 14 -7.10 -20.83 4.31
N ALA A 15 -7.09 -21.26 5.57
CA ALA A 15 -7.77 -22.47 5.99
C ALA A 15 -9.30 -22.39 5.79
N LEU A 16 -9.90 -21.23 6.09
CA LEU A 16 -11.32 -20.97 5.84
C LEU A 16 -11.64 -21.06 4.34
N LEU A 17 -10.77 -20.51 3.48
CA LEU A 17 -10.97 -20.59 2.04
C LEU A 17 -10.89 -22.05 1.54
N VAL A 18 -9.91 -22.82 2.03
CA VAL A 18 -9.78 -24.26 1.72
C VAL A 18 -11.00 -25.06 2.19
N THR A 19 -11.50 -24.83 3.40
CA THR A 19 -12.66 -25.57 3.94
C THR A 19 -13.95 -25.22 3.21
N VAL A 20 -14.15 -23.95 2.85
CA VAL A 20 -15.29 -23.51 2.03
C VAL A 20 -15.22 -24.13 0.64
N SER A 21 -14.04 -24.11 -0.02
CA SER A 21 -13.87 -24.74 -1.33
C SER A 21 -14.06 -26.26 -1.28
N TYR A 22 -13.60 -26.93 -0.22
CA TYR A 22 -13.85 -28.36 0.01
C TYR A 22 -15.35 -28.67 0.04
N TRP A 23 -16.15 -27.85 0.72
CA TRP A 23 -17.60 -28.04 0.83
C TRP A 23 -18.36 -27.71 -0.45
N LEU A 24 -17.98 -26.65 -1.16
CA LEU A 24 -18.70 -26.17 -2.35
C LEU A 24 -18.38 -26.98 -3.61
N ILE A 25 -17.11 -27.32 -3.83
CA ILE A 25 -16.64 -28.00 -5.05
C ILE A 25 -16.60 -29.52 -4.84
N GLY A 26 -16.45 -29.95 -3.59
CA GLY A 26 -16.48 -31.35 -3.20
C GLY A 26 -15.10 -31.94 -2.93
N GLY A 27 -14.94 -32.47 -1.71
CA GLY A 27 -13.83 -33.36 -1.34
C GLY A 27 -12.44 -32.76 -1.54
N THR A 28 -11.47 -33.64 -1.78
CA THR A 28 -10.05 -33.30 -1.96
C THR A 28 -9.79 -32.38 -3.17
N THR A 29 -10.62 -32.47 -4.21
CA THR A 29 -10.56 -31.57 -5.37
C THR A 29 -10.86 -30.13 -4.95
N GLY A 30 -11.94 -29.92 -4.19
CA GLY A 30 -12.28 -28.60 -3.65
C GLY A 30 -11.22 -28.04 -2.72
N ALA A 31 -10.63 -28.86 -1.85
CA ALA A 31 -9.52 -28.43 -1.00
C ALA A 31 -8.29 -28.02 -1.81
N THR A 32 -7.94 -28.76 -2.87
CA THR A 32 -6.81 -28.41 -3.75
C THR A 32 -7.03 -27.09 -4.47
N VAL A 33 -8.24 -26.88 -5.01
CA VAL A 33 -8.61 -25.60 -5.65
C VAL A 33 -8.54 -24.44 -4.65
N GLY A 34 -9.09 -24.62 -3.45
CA GLY A 34 -9.01 -23.62 -2.40
C GLY A 34 -7.58 -23.30 -2.00
N LEU A 35 -6.71 -24.31 -1.89
CA LEU A 35 -5.31 -24.11 -1.55
C LEU A 35 -4.57 -23.32 -2.63
N LEU A 36 -4.77 -23.68 -3.90
CA LEU A 36 -4.20 -22.96 -5.02
C LEU A 36 -4.68 -21.50 -5.06
N LEU A 37 -5.97 -21.28 -4.86
CA LEU A 37 -6.55 -19.93 -4.82
C LEU A 37 -5.96 -19.12 -3.65
N ALA A 38 -5.89 -19.70 -2.45
CA ALA A 38 -5.29 -19.05 -1.30
C ALA A 38 -3.81 -18.69 -1.54
N ALA A 39 -3.04 -19.60 -2.15
CA ALA A 39 -1.65 -19.35 -2.49
C ALA A 39 -1.52 -18.21 -3.52
N ILE A 40 -2.32 -18.23 -4.59
CA ILE A 40 -2.34 -17.17 -5.61
C ILE A 40 -2.72 -15.83 -4.99
N MET A 41 -3.74 -15.78 -4.13
CA MET A 41 -4.15 -14.55 -3.47
C MET A 41 -3.07 -14.01 -2.54
N ASN A 42 -2.47 -14.85 -1.68
CA ASN A 42 -1.42 -14.39 -0.76
C ASN A 42 -0.19 -13.89 -1.50
N LEU A 43 0.29 -14.65 -2.50
CA LEU A 43 1.45 -14.27 -3.30
C LEU A 43 1.14 -13.03 -4.15
N GLY A 44 -0.02 -13.00 -4.80
CA GLY A 44 -0.49 -11.86 -5.58
C GLY A 44 -0.60 -10.60 -4.72
N SER A 45 -1.22 -10.69 -3.55
CA SER A 45 -1.31 -9.56 -2.63
C SER A 45 0.07 -9.05 -2.20
N TRP A 46 1.06 -9.93 -1.99
CA TRP A 46 2.42 -9.47 -1.64
C TRP A 46 3.07 -8.66 -2.77
N PHE A 47 2.93 -9.10 -4.03
CA PHE A 47 3.53 -8.43 -5.18
C PHE A 47 2.75 -7.20 -5.68
N PHE A 48 1.44 -7.14 -5.48
CA PHE A 48 0.56 -6.12 -6.05
C PHE A 48 -0.14 -5.24 -5.00
N SER A 49 0.16 -5.39 -3.71
CA SER A 49 -0.51 -4.64 -2.63
C SER A 49 -0.44 -3.13 -2.78
N ASP A 50 0.72 -2.62 -3.21
CA ASP A 50 0.98 -1.22 -3.53
C ASP A 50 0.04 -0.71 -4.64
N LYS A 51 -0.01 -1.42 -5.76
CA LYS A 51 -0.84 -1.08 -6.92
C LYS A 51 -2.33 -1.16 -6.59
N ILE A 52 -2.73 -2.18 -5.82
CA ILE A 52 -4.12 -2.33 -5.37
C ILE A 52 -4.51 -1.17 -4.46
N ALA A 53 -3.65 -0.80 -3.50
CA ALA A 53 -3.91 0.32 -2.60
C ALA A 53 -4.01 1.65 -3.37
N LEU A 54 -3.05 1.94 -4.25
CA LEU A 54 -3.05 3.16 -5.07
C LEU A 54 -4.28 3.22 -5.98
N ALA A 55 -4.64 2.12 -6.64
CA ALA A 55 -5.82 2.04 -7.49
C ALA A 55 -7.12 2.21 -6.71
N ALA A 56 -7.22 1.64 -5.49
CA ALA A 56 -8.40 1.78 -4.64
C ALA A 56 -8.69 3.24 -4.25
N TYR A 57 -7.63 4.06 -4.14
CA TYR A 57 -7.75 5.49 -3.86
C TYR A 57 -7.74 6.36 -5.12
N ASN A 58 -7.68 5.76 -6.32
CA ASN A 58 -7.56 6.49 -7.59
C ASN A 58 -6.38 7.49 -7.57
N ALA A 59 -5.25 7.04 -7.01
CA ALA A 59 -4.05 7.85 -6.84
C ALA A 59 -3.43 8.17 -8.20
N GLN A 60 -3.11 9.44 -8.45
CA GLN A 60 -2.51 9.89 -9.70
C GLN A 60 -1.02 10.17 -9.49
N PRO A 61 -0.14 9.64 -10.35
CA PRO A 61 1.28 9.94 -10.25
C PRO A 61 1.49 11.44 -10.47
N VAL A 62 2.35 12.04 -9.68
CA VAL A 62 2.73 13.45 -9.82
C VAL A 62 4.22 13.52 -10.10
N SER A 63 4.63 14.46 -10.95
CA SER A 63 6.03 14.70 -11.25
C SER A 63 6.65 15.75 -10.32
N GLN A 64 7.97 15.76 -10.22
CA GLN A 64 8.71 16.79 -9.46
C GLN A 64 8.42 18.21 -9.94
N VAL A 65 8.12 18.39 -11.22
CA VAL A 65 7.79 19.70 -11.81
C VAL A 65 6.42 20.19 -11.36
N GLU A 66 5.46 19.28 -11.19
CA GLU A 66 4.09 19.61 -10.77
C GLU A 66 3.99 19.90 -9.27
N ALA A 67 4.79 19.21 -8.43
CA ALA A 67 4.77 19.37 -6.99
C ALA A 67 6.19 19.45 -6.37
N PRO A 68 6.98 20.49 -6.67
CA PRO A 68 8.39 20.56 -6.29
C PRO A 68 8.60 20.55 -4.77
N ALA A 69 7.77 21.26 -4.00
CA ALA A 69 7.93 21.31 -2.54
C ALA A 69 7.55 20.00 -1.85
N LEU A 70 6.63 19.22 -2.43
CA LEU A 70 6.31 17.89 -1.94
C LEU A 70 7.48 16.94 -2.18
N TYR A 71 8.05 16.98 -3.39
CA TYR A 71 9.22 16.18 -3.76
C TYR A 71 10.42 16.51 -2.87
N GLU A 72 10.73 17.80 -2.65
CA GLU A 72 11.83 18.20 -1.78
C GLU A 72 11.64 17.71 -0.33
N MET A 73 10.41 17.72 0.19
CA MET A 73 10.12 17.20 1.51
C MET A 73 10.37 15.69 1.61
N VAL A 74 9.85 14.93 0.64
CA VAL A 74 10.01 13.47 0.62
C VAL A 74 11.49 13.12 0.42
N GLU A 75 12.20 13.82 -0.47
CA GLU A 75 13.64 13.65 -0.72
C GLU A 75 14.45 13.88 0.56
N ARG A 76 14.22 14.99 1.28
CA ARG A 76 14.90 15.25 2.57
C ARG A 76 14.63 14.15 3.61
N LEU A 77 13.43 13.59 3.64
CA LEU A 77 13.09 12.49 4.55
C LEU A 77 13.79 11.19 4.15
N CYS A 78 13.83 10.87 2.85
CA CYS A 78 14.54 9.73 2.30
C CYS A 78 16.05 9.83 2.54
N ASP A 79 16.66 10.99 2.29
CA ASP A 79 18.07 11.25 2.54
C ASP A 79 18.45 11.04 4.01
N ARG A 80 17.63 11.56 4.93
CA ARG A 80 17.83 11.37 6.38
C ARG A 80 17.68 9.91 6.80
N ALA A 81 16.84 9.14 6.09
CA ALA A 81 16.60 7.73 6.37
C ALA A 81 17.53 6.77 5.61
N GLY A 82 18.33 7.27 4.65
CA GLY A 82 19.14 6.45 3.75
C GLY A 82 18.30 5.56 2.82
N LEU A 83 17.12 6.03 2.42
CA LEU A 83 16.19 5.31 1.55
C LEU A 83 16.19 5.89 0.12
N PRO A 84 15.94 5.07 -0.91
CA PRO A 84 15.72 5.60 -2.26
C PRO A 84 14.46 6.47 -2.31
N MET A 85 14.39 7.35 -3.33
CA MET A 85 13.22 8.17 -3.56
C MET A 85 12.04 7.29 -4.03
N PRO A 86 10.90 7.27 -3.32
CA PRO A 86 9.72 6.51 -3.73
C PRO A 86 8.95 7.23 -4.84
N ASP A 87 8.05 6.49 -5.51
CA ASP A 87 7.06 7.10 -6.40
C ASP A 87 6.07 7.96 -5.59
N VAL A 88 5.76 9.16 -6.07
CA VAL A 88 4.87 10.10 -5.37
C VAL A 88 3.53 10.22 -6.10
N TYR A 89 2.44 10.13 -5.35
CA TYR A 89 1.09 10.20 -5.86
C TYR A 89 0.24 11.23 -5.13
N ILE A 90 -0.70 11.83 -5.86
CA ILE A 90 -1.74 12.69 -5.33
C ILE A 90 -3.10 12.02 -5.46
N ILE A 91 -3.85 11.99 -4.36
CA ILE A 91 -5.21 11.44 -4.30
C ILE A 91 -6.21 12.60 -4.36
N PRO A 92 -7.17 12.60 -5.31
CA PRO A 92 -8.13 13.67 -5.50
C PRO A 92 -9.28 13.62 -4.47
N THR A 93 -8.97 13.85 -3.19
CA THR A 93 -9.95 13.87 -2.10
C THR A 93 -9.78 15.10 -1.21
N ALA A 94 -10.91 15.58 -0.67
CA ALA A 94 -11.00 16.71 0.25
C ALA A 94 -10.71 16.33 1.72
N SER A 95 -10.58 15.03 2.01
CA SER A 95 -10.16 14.56 3.33
C SER A 95 -8.63 14.56 3.44
N ALA A 96 -8.07 15.23 4.45
CA ALA A 96 -6.63 15.26 4.67
C ALA A 96 -6.13 13.89 5.13
N ASN A 97 -5.26 13.26 4.34
CA ASN A 97 -4.65 11.97 4.65
C ASN A 97 -3.33 11.81 3.86
N ALA A 98 -2.49 10.88 4.30
CA ALA A 98 -1.31 10.42 3.58
C ALA A 98 -0.99 8.98 4.02
N PHE A 99 -0.49 8.16 3.11
CA PHE A 99 0.03 6.83 3.44
C PHE A 99 1.20 6.46 2.54
N ALA A 100 2.03 5.53 3.02
CA ALA A 100 3.11 4.92 2.26
C ALA A 100 2.82 3.43 2.11
N THR A 101 3.14 2.87 0.94
CA THR A 101 2.97 1.45 0.62
C THR A 101 4.14 0.97 -0.23
N GLY A 102 4.34 -0.34 -0.34
CA GLY A 102 5.46 -0.93 -1.05
C GLY A 102 5.93 -2.24 -0.43
N ARG A 103 6.40 -3.16 -1.27
CA ARG A 103 6.90 -4.47 -0.82
C ARG A 103 8.35 -4.42 -0.30
N ASP A 104 9.12 -3.46 -0.77
CA ASP A 104 10.50 -3.17 -0.38
C ASP A 104 10.86 -1.71 -0.72
N PRO A 105 11.99 -1.16 -0.23
CA PRO A 105 12.35 0.24 -0.45
C PRO A 105 12.44 0.66 -1.93
N ASP A 106 12.88 -0.22 -2.82
CA ASP A 106 13.01 0.07 -4.25
C ASP A 106 11.66 0.07 -4.98
N HIS A 107 10.61 -0.44 -4.33
CA HIS A 107 9.22 -0.50 -4.83
C HIS A 107 8.26 0.23 -3.88
N ALA A 108 8.74 1.30 -3.26
CA ALA A 108 7.96 2.12 -2.35
C ALA A 108 7.20 3.23 -3.11
N ALA A 109 6.01 3.55 -2.62
CA ALA A 109 5.17 4.64 -3.08
C ALA A 109 4.62 5.43 -1.90
N VAL A 110 4.56 6.76 -2.04
CA VAL A 110 3.96 7.68 -1.08
C VAL A 110 2.78 8.37 -1.74
N ALA A 111 1.60 8.26 -1.13
CA ALA A 111 0.38 8.90 -1.62
C ALA A 111 -0.11 9.94 -0.61
N VAL A 112 -0.35 11.16 -1.09
CA VAL A 112 -0.87 12.27 -0.29
C VAL A 112 -2.17 12.79 -0.89
N THR A 113 -3.09 13.29 -0.07
CA THR A 113 -4.36 13.83 -0.59
C THR A 113 -4.24 15.31 -0.97
N ASN A 114 -5.04 15.78 -1.93
CA ASN A 114 -5.11 17.21 -2.29
C ASN A 114 -5.32 18.11 -1.06
N ALA A 115 -6.15 17.67 -0.10
CA ALA A 115 -6.39 18.41 1.13
C ALA A 115 -5.12 18.58 1.99
N ILE A 116 -4.28 17.54 2.13
CA ILE A 116 -3.05 17.67 2.93
C ILE A 116 -2.02 18.56 2.23
N VAL A 117 -1.95 18.46 0.90
CA VAL A 117 -1.09 19.32 0.07
C VAL A 117 -1.52 20.78 0.18
N PHE A 118 -2.82 21.05 0.11
CA PHE A 118 -3.37 22.39 0.31
C PHE A 118 -3.03 22.95 1.70
N ILE A 119 -3.22 22.17 2.78
CA ILE A 119 -2.87 22.58 4.13
C ILE A 119 -1.37 22.91 4.24
N TYR A 120 -0.52 22.06 3.65
CA TYR A 120 0.92 22.28 3.65
C TYR A 120 1.31 23.62 3.03
N TYR A 121 0.77 23.96 1.85
CA TYR A 121 1.09 25.22 1.17
C TYR A 121 0.51 26.47 1.84
N ASN A 122 -0.60 26.36 2.58
CA ASN A 122 -1.36 27.53 3.06
C ASN A 122 -1.29 27.76 4.56
N VAL A 123 -0.92 26.75 5.36
CA VAL A 123 -1.06 26.81 6.82
C VAL A 123 0.26 26.55 7.55
N VAL A 124 1.18 25.79 6.96
CA VAL A 124 2.43 25.44 7.64
C VAL A 124 3.43 26.59 7.50
N PRO A 125 3.82 27.28 8.59
CA PRO A 125 4.83 28.32 8.52
C PRO A 125 6.19 27.69 8.20
N TRP A 126 6.77 28.11 7.07
CA TRP A 126 8.09 27.66 6.61
C TRP A 126 9.14 27.86 7.71
N GLY A 127 9.84 26.79 8.09
CA GLY A 127 10.98 26.84 9.04
C GLY A 127 11.00 25.82 10.21
N LYS A 128 10.14 24.78 10.23
CA LYS A 128 10.05 23.84 11.37
C LYS A 128 10.23 22.34 11.08
N PHE A 129 10.78 21.94 9.93
CA PHE A 129 11.10 20.52 9.61
C PHE A 129 12.45 20.36 8.91
#